data_AF-A0A958NUX4-F1
#
_entry.id   AF-A0A958NUX4-F1
#
_cell.length_a   1.000
_cell.length_b   1.000
_cell.length_c   1.000
_cell.angle_alpha   90.00
_cell.angle_beta   90.00
_cell.angle_gamma   90.00
#
_symmetry.space_group_name_H-M   'P 1'
#
loop_
_entity.id
_entity.type
_entity.pdbx_description
1 polymer ?
#
loop_
_entity_poly.entity_id
_entity_poly.type
_entity_poly.pdbx_seq_one_letter_code
_entity_poly.pdbx_strand_id
1 'polypeptide(L)'
;MSTAPKFDPNANDQLICGLFSKKEAAQMIADGGTHIHSTTMGYRDEMARFTSALLNEKNPEPHPWQLVTNCREVSLGSSGERYKLIKRATVDMGIFSRRGYSEKVECVLEELITNGIYHAYANADGSHKYRRDSSVKLEDGEALKVRYGASQEGIFISVEDQGGRLSLEDIGSAFYRCYYNQDNQIVEDEQGSGLGLYMVFDLVTHFRVDLYPGKRTVVSCWIAGRRIAHPSIFSFNFFKRGA
;
A
#
# COMPACT_ATOMS: atom_id res chain seq x y z
N MET A 1 3.58 10.78 29.54
CA MET A 1 3.81 11.31 28.18
C MET A 1 4.97 10.52 27.59
N SER A 2 4.70 9.60 26.68
CA SER A 2 5.75 8.87 25.96
C SER A 2 6.24 9.80 24.86
N THR A 3 7.51 10.19 24.90
CA THR A 3 8.14 10.97 23.84
C THR A 3 8.25 10.09 22.61
N ALA A 4 7.69 10.55 21.49
CA ALA A 4 7.85 9.88 20.21
C ALA A 4 9.34 9.57 19.95
N PRO A 5 9.68 8.37 19.45
CA PRO A 5 11.06 8.02 19.15
C PRO A 5 11.67 9.04 18.18
N LYS A 6 12.90 9.49 18.46
CA LYS A 6 13.63 10.43 17.59
C LYS A 6 14.03 9.70 16.31
N PHE A 7 13.56 10.21 15.18
CA PHE A 7 13.98 9.79 13.84
C PHE A 7 15.40 10.29 13.56
N ASP A 8 16.28 9.40 13.07
CA ASP A 8 17.58 9.77 12.49
C ASP A 8 17.47 9.65 10.96
N PRO A 9 17.45 10.77 10.22
CA PRO A 9 17.33 10.77 8.76
C PRO A 9 18.54 10.13 8.04
N ASN A 10 19.64 9.84 8.75
CA ASN A 10 20.84 9.25 8.17
C ASN A 10 20.88 7.71 8.31
N ALA A 11 19.99 7.12 9.10
CA ALA A 11 19.90 5.69 9.29
C ALA A 11 18.97 5.09 8.24
N ASN A 12 19.52 4.81 7.04
CA ASN A 12 18.80 4.02 6.03
C ASN A 12 18.34 2.68 6.65
N ASP A 13 17.11 2.27 6.37
CA ASP A 13 16.50 1.01 6.82
C ASP A 13 16.28 0.89 8.35
N GLN A 14 16.04 2.00 9.06
CA GLN A 14 15.69 1.95 10.47
C GLN A 14 14.20 1.60 10.70
N LEU A 15 13.95 0.64 11.60
CA LEU A 15 12.63 0.38 12.16
C LEU A 15 12.27 1.40 13.24
N ILE A 16 11.26 2.22 12.94
CA ILE A 16 10.62 3.16 13.87
C ILE A 16 9.41 2.46 14.49
N CYS A 17 9.43 2.26 15.81
CA CYS A 17 8.34 1.60 16.51
C CYS A 17 7.95 2.37 17.78
N GLY A 18 6.64 2.57 17.97
CA GLY A 18 6.11 3.34 19.09
C GLY A 18 4.60 3.48 19.00
N LEU A 19 4.05 4.51 19.63
CA LEU A 19 2.64 4.86 19.48
C LEU A 19 2.55 6.23 18.84
N PHE A 20 1.94 6.31 17.66
CA PHE A 20 1.75 7.54 16.92
C PHE A 20 0.53 7.42 16.00
N SER A 21 0.01 8.56 15.56
CA SER A 21 -1.07 8.66 14.58
C SER A 21 -0.57 8.42 13.16
N LYS A 22 -1.48 8.14 12.23
CA LYS A 22 -1.12 8.07 10.79
C LYS A 22 -0.63 9.40 10.24
N LYS A 23 -1.08 10.53 10.82
CA LYS A 23 -0.58 11.86 10.50
C LYS A 23 0.90 12.01 10.86
N GLU A 24 1.28 11.62 12.07
CA GLU A 24 2.70 11.63 12.49
C GLU A 24 3.53 10.64 11.66
N ALA A 25 2.99 9.45 11.38
CA ALA A 25 3.66 8.50 10.49
C ALA A 25 3.85 9.06 9.07
N ALA A 26 2.86 9.77 8.51
CA ALA A 26 2.96 10.41 7.20
C ALA A 26 4.11 11.42 7.14
N GLN A 27 4.32 12.22 8.19
CA GLN A 27 5.49 13.09 8.31
C GLN A 27 6.78 12.28 8.31
N MET A 28 6.87 11.24 9.15
CA MET A 28 8.07 10.40 9.22
C MET A 28 8.41 9.73 7.88
N ILE A 29 7.40 9.32 7.10
CA ILE A 29 7.58 8.72 5.76
C ILE A 29 8.10 9.78 4.78
N ALA A 30 7.54 10.99 4.81
CA ALA A 30 8.00 12.11 3.99
C ALA A 30 9.44 12.52 4.33
N ASP A 31 9.86 12.36 5.58
CA ASP A 31 11.23 12.59 6.02
C ASP A 31 12.19 11.43 5.69
N GLY A 32 11.72 10.36 5.04
CA GLY A 32 12.53 9.23 4.58
C GLY A 32 12.39 7.95 5.40
N GLY A 33 11.46 7.89 6.36
CA GLY A 33 11.19 6.69 7.15
C GLY A 33 10.61 5.54 6.29
N THR A 34 11.32 4.42 6.25
CA THR A 34 10.93 3.24 5.44
C THR A 34 10.14 2.19 6.21
N HIS A 35 10.36 2.04 7.52
CA HIS A 35 9.74 0.99 8.33
C HIS A 35 9.15 1.56 9.60
N ILE A 36 7.82 1.68 9.63
CA ILE A 36 7.09 2.37 10.68
C ILE A 36 6.00 1.46 11.24
N HIS A 37 6.00 1.27 12.55
CA HIS A 37 5.03 0.44 13.26
C HIS A 37 4.47 1.19 14.47
N SER A 38 3.20 1.57 14.39
CA SER A 38 2.45 2.06 15.56
C SER A 38 1.80 0.88 16.27
N THR A 39 2.12 0.67 17.53
CA THR A 39 1.63 -0.46 18.34
C THR A 39 1.85 -0.19 19.82
N THR A 40 0.93 -0.65 20.66
CA THR A 40 1.05 -0.55 22.12
C THR A 40 2.16 -1.43 22.68
N MET A 41 2.62 -2.42 21.91
CA MET A 41 3.65 -3.37 22.30
C MET A 41 5.08 -2.88 21.97
N GLY A 42 5.21 -1.76 21.26
CA GLY A 42 6.49 -1.28 20.73
C GLY A 42 7.27 -2.39 20.01
N TYR A 43 8.59 -2.45 20.23
CA TYR A 43 9.45 -3.48 19.62
C TYR A 43 9.15 -4.93 20.04
N ARG A 44 8.22 -5.16 20.98
CA ARG A 44 7.75 -6.51 21.32
C ARG A 44 6.62 -6.98 20.39
N ASP A 45 6.06 -6.09 19.59
CA ASP A 45 5.07 -6.41 18.56
C ASP A 45 5.64 -7.41 17.55
N GLU A 46 4.84 -8.42 17.22
CA GLU A 46 5.26 -9.49 16.33
C GLU A 46 5.56 -8.98 14.92
N MET A 47 4.78 -8.03 14.39
CA MET A 47 4.98 -7.47 13.06
C MET A 47 6.23 -6.58 13.02
N ALA A 48 6.48 -5.82 14.10
CA ALA A 48 7.70 -5.04 14.24
C ALA A 48 8.94 -5.95 14.29
N ARG A 49 8.88 -7.04 15.07
CA ARG A 49 9.96 -8.04 15.12
C ARG A 49 10.18 -8.72 13.77
N PHE A 50 9.11 -9.08 13.08
CA PHE A 50 9.19 -9.68 11.74
C PHE A 50 9.87 -8.73 10.76
N THR A 51 9.44 -7.46 10.73
CA THR A 51 10.08 -6.43 9.90
C THR A 51 11.55 -6.30 10.23
N SER A 52 11.91 -6.22 11.52
CA SER A 52 13.31 -6.16 11.96
C SER A 52 14.13 -7.36 11.45
N ALA A 53 13.57 -8.56 11.47
CA ALA A 53 14.22 -9.74 10.89
C ALA A 53 14.42 -9.58 9.38
N LEU A 54 13.40 -9.11 8.64
CA LEU A 54 13.48 -8.92 7.19
C LEU A 54 14.55 -7.92 6.75
N LEU A 55 14.87 -6.92 7.58
CA LEU A 55 15.93 -5.94 7.29
C LEU A 55 17.32 -6.56 7.35
N ASN A 56 17.46 -7.65 8.12
CA ASN A 56 18.73 -8.35 8.31
C ASN A 56 18.90 -9.55 7.36
N GLU A 57 17.86 -9.91 6.60
CA GLU A 57 17.84 -11.09 5.75
C GLU A 57 18.00 -10.76 4.26
N LYS A 58 18.80 -11.57 3.55
CA LYS A 58 18.98 -11.43 2.09
C LYS A 58 17.74 -11.83 1.28
N ASN A 59 16.86 -12.66 1.84
CA ASN A 59 15.70 -13.19 1.14
C ASN A 59 14.53 -13.34 2.12
N PRO A 60 13.74 -12.27 2.31
CA PRO A 60 12.78 -12.21 3.39
C PRO A 60 11.56 -13.08 3.12
N GLU A 61 11.17 -13.86 4.12
CA GLU A 61 9.88 -14.52 4.16
C GLU A 61 8.72 -13.49 4.04
N PRO A 62 7.57 -13.87 3.47
CA PRO A 62 6.38 -13.03 3.46
C PRO A 62 5.89 -12.77 4.90
N HIS A 63 5.35 -11.57 5.17
CA HIS A 63 4.73 -11.30 6.46
C HIS A 63 3.63 -12.33 6.76
N PRO A 64 3.36 -12.68 8.02
CA PRO A 64 2.33 -13.66 8.35
C PRO A 64 0.96 -13.36 7.74
N TRP A 65 0.58 -12.08 7.67
CA TRP A 65 -0.68 -11.64 7.04
C TRP A 65 -0.69 -11.72 5.50
N GLN A 66 0.45 -12.00 4.84
CA GLN A 66 0.53 -12.30 3.41
C GLN A 66 0.30 -13.79 3.11
N LEU A 67 0.32 -14.65 4.13
CA LEU A 67 0.17 -16.12 4.01
C LEU A 67 -1.29 -16.60 4.04
N VAL A 68 -2.23 -15.75 3.60
CA VAL A 68 -3.64 -16.15 3.53
C VAL A 68 -3.79 -17.34 2.57
N THR A 69 -4.22 -18.48 3.10
CA THR A 69 -4.20 -19.79 2.41
C THR A 69 -5.17 -19.88 1.24
N ASN A 70 -6.21 -19.05 1.21
CA ASN A 70 -7.24 -19.02 0.17
C ASN A 70 -7.14 -17.77 -0.71
N CYS A 71 -5.93 -17.39 -1.12
CA CYS A 71 -5.75 -16.28 -2.05
C CYS A 71 -6.18 -16.66 -3.47
N ARG A 72 -6.93 -15.76 -4.11
CA ARG A 72 -7.11 -15.75 -5.55
C ARG A 72 -6.04 -14.85 -6.18
N GLU A 73 -5.61 -15.20 -7.37
CA GLU A 73 -4.75 -14.37 -8.21
C GLU A 73 -5.43 -14.17 -9.56
N VAL A 74 -5.44 -12.93 -10.04
CA VAL A 74 -6.05 -12.56 -11.32
C VAL A 74 -5.10 -11.59 -12.02
N SER A 75 -4.88 -11.81 -13.31
CA SER A 75 -4.16 -10.85 -14.15
C SER A 75 -5.13 -9.92 -14.86
N LEU A 76 -4.83 -8.63 -14.88
CA LEU A 76 -5.57 -7.59 -15.61
C LEU A 76 -4.72 -7.08 -16.76
N GLY A 77 -5.26 -7.13 -17.97
CA GLY A 77 -4.66 -6.56 -19.17
C GLY A 77 -5.31 -5.25 -19.61
N SER A 78 -6.43 -4.85 -19.00
CA SER A 78 -7.13 -3.63 -19.35
C SER A 78 -7.80 -2.93 -18.17
N SER A 79 -7.87 -1.61 -18.28
CA SER A 79 -8.60 -0.71 -17.40
C SER A 79 -10.11 -0.96 -17.41
N GLY A 80 -10.67 -1.56 -18.46
CA GLY A 80 -12.09 -1.92 -18.53
C GLY A 80 -12.49 -3.11 -17.66
N GLU A 81 -11.52 -3.86 -17.15
CA GLU A 81 -11.74 -5.08 -16.36
C GLU A 81 -11.84 -4.80 -14.85
N ARG A 82 -11.44 -3.59 -14.39
CA ARG A 82 -11.36 -3.20 -12.97
C ARG A 82 -12.65 -3.45 -12.20
N TYR A 83 -13.76 -2.88 -12.68
CA TYR A 83 -15.06 -2.99 -12.01
C TYR A 83 -15.49 -4.45 -11.83
N LYS A 84 -15.31 -5.27 -12.87
CA LYS A 84 -15.66 -6.70 -12.83
C LYS A 84 -14.79 -7.46 -11.83
N LEU A 85 -13.49 -7.18 -11.80
CA LEU A 85 -12.57 -7.79 -10.83
C LEU A 85 -12.94 -7.40 -9.40
N ILE A 86 -13.17 -6.11 -9.14
CA ILE A 86 -13.49 -5.61 -7.80
C ILE A 86 -14.78 -6.25 -7.27
N LYS A 87 -15.84 -6.30 -8.09
CA LYS A 87 -17.09 -6.98 -7.71
C LYS A 87 -16.92 -8.49 -7.51
N ARG A 88 -16.07 -9.15 -8.30
CA ARG A 88 -15.74 -10.55 -8.07
C ARG A 88 -15.00 -10.75 -6.75
N ALA A 89 -14.01 -9.91 -6.47
CA ALA A 89 -13.20 -10.00 -5.26
C ALA A 89 -14.05 -9.86 -3.98
N THR A 90 -15.01 -8.93 -3.95
CA THR A 90 -15.91 -8.76 -2.80
C THR A 90 -16.83 -9.97 -2.58
N VAL A 91 -17.25 -10.64 -3.66
CA VAL A 91 -18.04 -11.89 -3.59
C VAL A 91 -17.17 -13.07 -3.14
N ASP A 92 -16.01 -13.28 -3.76
CA ASP A 92 -15.09 -14.38 -3.46
C ASP A 92 -14.64 -14.36 -2.00
N MET A 93 -14.41 -13.17 -1.43
CA MET A 93 -14.02 -13.00 -0.04
C MET A 93 -15.20 -13.15 0.95
N GLY A 94 -16.44 -13.31 0.46
CA GLY A 94 -17.63 -13.44 1.30
C GLY A 94 -17.92 -12.22 2.17
N ILE A 95 -17.43 -11.04 1.77
CA ILE A 95 -17.52 -9.79 2.56
C ILE A 95 -18.71 -8.92 2.18
N PHE A 96 -19.50 -9.32 1.17
CA PHE A 96 -20.67 -8.58 0.70
C PHE A 96 -21.70 -8.29 1.81
N SER A 97 -21.84 -9.19 2.78
CA SER A 97 -22.74 -9.00 3.94
C SER A 97 -22.19 -8.08 5.03
N ARG A 98 -20.93 -7.63 4.91
CA ARG A 98 -20.24 -6.78 5.88
C ARG A 98 -19.94 -5.41 5.25
N ARG A 99 -20.97 -4.57 5.10
CA ARG A 99 -20.93 -3.29 4.36
C ARG A 99 -19.63 -2.49 4.50
N GLY A 100 -19.14 -2.28 5.73
CA GLY A 100 -17.91 -1.53 5.98
C GLY A 100 -16.60 -2.17 5.50
N TYR A 101 -16.55 -3.48 5.21
CA TYR A 101 -15.40 -4.10 4.54
C TYR A 101 -15.50 -4.01 3.03
N SER A 102 -16.71 -4.14 2.47
CA SER A 102 -16.90 -4.05 1.02
C SER A 102 -16.44 -2.67 0.52
N GLU A 103 -16.89 -1.58 1.14
CA GLU A 103 -16.51 -0.22 0.75
C GLU A 103 -14.99 0.01 0.86
N LYS A 104 -14.34 -0.52 1.91
CA LYS A 104 -12.89 -0.45 2.08
C LYS A 104 -12.13 -1.21 1.01
N VAL A 105 -12.55 -2.44 0.72
CA VAL A 105 -11.92 -3.29 -0.30
C VAL A 105 -12.09 -2.69 -1.69
N GLU A 106 -13.30 -2.18 -2.01
CA GLU A 106 -13.57 -1.52 -3.28
C GLU A 106 -12.66 -0.31 -3.47
N CYS A 107 -12.54 0.55 -2.45
CA CYS A 107 -11.65 1.71 -2.49
C CYS A 107 -10.18 1.28 -2.64
N VAL A 108 -9.70 0.35 -1.81
CA VAL A 108 -8.29 -0.10 -1.87
C VAL A 108 -7.95 -0.70 -3.23
N LEU A 109 -8.81 -1.57 -3.77
CA LEU A 109 -8.56 -2.17 -5.08
C LEU A 109 -8.63 -1.15 -6.21
N GLU A 110 -9.62 -0.24 -6.22
CA GLU A 110 -9.74 0.77 -7.29
C GLU A 110 -8.49 1.65 -7.34
N GLU A 111 -8.01 2.12 -6.20
CA GLU A 111 -6.83 2.99 -6.13
C GLU A 111 -5.54 2.26 -6.51
N LEU A 112 -5.31 1.05 -5.98
CA LEU A 112 -4.10 0.30 -6.29
C LEU A 112 -4.06 -0.15 -7.76
N ILE A 113 -5.19 -0.60 -8.32
CA ILE A 113 -5.26 -1.00 -9.73
C ILE A 113 -5.11 0.23 -10.64
N THR A 114 -5.75 1.34 -10.31
CA THR A 114 -5.60 2.59 -11.07
C THR A 114 -4.15 3.06 -11.07
N ASN A 115 -3.48 3.05 -9.92
CA ASN A 115 -2.05 3.40 -9.85
C ASN A 115 -1.19 2.44 -10.68
N GLY A 116 -1.45 1.14 -10.59
CA GLY A 116 -0.73 0.14 -11.39
C GLY A 116 -0.90 0.35 -12.90
N ILE A 117 -2.09 0.73 -13.38
CA ILE A 117 -2.32 0.93 -14.82
C ILE A 117 -1.71 2.25 -15.30
N TYR A 118 -2.00 3.35 -14.61
CA TYR A 118 -1.73 4.69 -15.15
C TYR A 118 -0.37 5.27 -14.72
N HIS A 119 0.22 4.77 -13.63
CA HIS A 119 1.43 5.35 -13.05
C HIS A 119 2.66 4.43 -13.11
N ALA A 120 2.46 3.11 -13.22
CA ALA A 120 3.59 2.18 -13.26
C ALA A 120 4.40 2.24 -14.57
N TYR A 121 3.75 2.53 -15.70
CA TYR A 121 4.39 2.42 -17.03
C TYR A 121 4.81 3.78 -17.58
N ALA A 122 5.99 3.81 -18.21
CA ALA A 122 6.59 5.01 -18.79
C ALA A 122 6.95 4.80 -20.25
N ASN A 123 6.92 5.88 -21.03
CA ASN A 123 7.61 5.92 -22.31
C ASN A 123 9.13 6.05 -22.10
N ALA A 124 9.91 5.89 -23.16
CA ALA A 124 11.38 6.00 -23.11
C ALA A 124 11.88 7.38 -22.62
N ASP A 125 11.06 8.43 -22.77
CA ASP A 125 11.33 9.79 -22.27
C ASP A 125 10.95 10.00 -20.79
N GLY A 126 10.44 8.97 -20.11
CA GLY A 126 10.00 9.02 -18.72
C GLY A 126 8.57 9.51 -18.51
N SER A 127 7.88 9.98 -19.56
CA SER A 127 6.47 10.41 -19.48
C SER A 127 5.54 9.22 -19.20
N HIS A 128 4.36 9.49 -18.64
CA HIS A 128 3.34 8.45 -18.42
C HIS A 128 2.92 7.83 -19.76
N LYS A 129 3.00 6.50 -19.85
CA LYS A 129 2.58 5.76 -21.03
C LYS A 129 1.06 5.83 -21.24
N TYR A 130 0.30 5.85 -20.15
CA TYR A 130 -1.15 5.74 -20.17
C TYR A 130 -1.82 6.95 -19.51
N ARG A 131 -2.93 7.41 -20.08
CA ARG A 131 -3.70 8.57 -19.57
C ARG A 131 -5.00 8.14 -18.90
N ARG A 132 -5.32 8.74 -17.75
CA ARG A 132 -6.49 8.41 -16.91
C ARG A 132 -7.84 8.67 -17.59
N ASP A 133 -7.90 9.60 -18.53
CA ASP A 133 -9.11 9.99 -19.27
C ASP A 133 -9.53 8.99 -20.36
N SER A 134 -8.76 7.91 -20.55
CA SER A 134 -8.99 6.91 -21.60
C SER A 134 -9.14 5.50 -21.04
N SER A 135 -9.92 4.68 -21.74
CA SER A 135 -9.88 3.23 -21.53
C SER A 135 -8.54 2.72 -22.06
N VAL A 136 -7.80 2.03 -21.20
CA VAL A 136 -6.45 1.56 -21.50
C VAL A 136 -6.46 0.05 -21.65
N LYS A 137 -5.81 -0.42 -22.70
CA LYS A 137 -5.37 -1.81 -22.83
C LYS A 137 -3.85 -1.79 -22.69
N LEU A 138 -3.33 -2.58 -21.76
CA LEU A 138 -1.91 -2.75 -21.57
C LEU A 138 -1.31 -3.46 -22.79
N GLU A 139 -0.06 -3.15 -23.12
CA GLU A 139 0.64 -3.77 -24.24
C GLU A 139 0.96 -5.24 -23.97
N ASP A 140 1.31 -5.98 -25.03
CA ASP A 140 1.69 -7.38 -24.91
C ASP A 140 2.92 -7.52 -23.98
N GLY A 141 2.79 -8.35 -22.94
CA GLY A 141 3.80 -8.53 -21.90
C GLY A 141 3.60 -7.65 -20.66
N GLU A 142 2.69 -6.68 -20.72
CA GLU A 142 2.24 -5.88 -19.58
C GLU A 142 0.95 -6.44 -18.98
N ALA A 143 0.94 -6.62 -17.66
CA ALA A 143 -0.23 -7.01 -16.89
C ALA A 143 -0.07 -6.55 -15.44
N LEU A 144 -1.20 -6.23 -14.81
CA LEU A 144 -1.24 -6.18 -13.35
C LEU A 144 -1.62 -7.53 -12.79
N LYS A 145 -0.92 -7.98 -11.76
CA LYS A 145 -1.33 -9.14 -10.97
C LYS A 145 -2.00 -8.66 -9.70
N VAL A 146 -3.25 -9.06 -9.51
CA VAL A 146 -4.02 -8.76 -8.32
C VAL A 146 -4.19 -10.04 -7.52
N ARG A 147 -3.75 -10.03 -6.27
CA ARG A 147 -3.97 -11.11 -5.31
C ARG A 147 -4.89 -10.62 -4.20
N TYR A 148 -5.86 -11.43 -3.82
CA TYR A 148 -6.75 -11.10 -2.70
C TYR A 148 -7.21 -12.35 -1.97
N GLY A 149 -7.51 -12.22 -0.68
CA GLY A 149 -8.04 -13.29 0.14
C GLY A 149 -8.54 -12.78 1.48
N ALA A 150 -9.43 -13.53 2.11
CA ALA A 150 -9.95 -13.20 3.43
C ALA A 150 -9.74 -14.38 4.39
N SER A 151 -9.50 -14.04 5.66
CA SER A 151 -9.47 -14.98 6.78
C SER A 151 -10.41 -14.46 7.89
N GLN A 152 -10.42 -15.17 9.02
CA GLN A 152 -11.14 -14.67 10.20
C GLN A 152 -10.49 -13.41 10.79
N GLU A 153 -9.19 -13.23 10.55
CA GLU A 153 -8.38 -12.16 11.13
C GLU A 153 -8.37 -10.88 10.27
N GLY A 154 -8.74 -10.97 8.99
CA GLY A 154 -8.75 -9.81 8.11
C GLY A 154 -8.76 -10.16 6.63
N ILE A 155 -8.39 -9.16 5.83
CA ILE A 155 -8.40 -9.20 4.38
C ILE A 155 -7.01 -8.82 3.86
N PHE A 156 -6.47 -9.67 3.00
CA PHE A 156 -5.24 -9.42 2.27
C PHE A 156 -5.56 -8.99 0.85
N ILE A 157 -4.87 -7.94 0.38
CA ILE A 157 -4.89 -7.46 -1.00
C ILE A 157 -3.44 -7.19 -1.41
N SER A 158 -3.09 -7.55 -2.64
CA SER A 158 -1.83 -7.14 -3.25
C SER A 158 -2.03 -6.82 -4.72
N VAL A 159 -1.36 -5.79 -5.21
CA VAL A 159 -1.26 -5.44 -6.63
C VAL A 159 0.21 -5.36 -7.00
N GLU A 160 0.59 -6.12 -8.03
CA GLU A 160 1.93 -6.11 -8.63
C GLU A 160 1.83 -5.53 -10.05
N ASP A 161 2.65 -4.52 -10.33
CA ASP A 161 2.91 -4.00 -11.66
C ASP A 161 4.24 -4.53 -12.22
N GLN A 162 4.57 -4.16 -13.46
CA GLN A 162 5.86 -4.49 -14.10
C GLN A 162 6.69 -3.23 -14.45
N GLY A 163 6.37 -2.11 -13.81
CA GLY A 163 7.02 -0.82 -14.05
C GLY A 163 8.09 -0.49 -13.02
N GLY A 164 7.81 -0.76 -11.74
CA GLY A 164 8.78 -0.51 -10.67
C GLY A 164 9.15 0.95 -10.51
N ARG A 165 8.14 1.83 -10.51
CA ARG A 165 8.31 3.30 -10.46
C ARG A 165 7.87 3.97 -9.16
N LEU A 166 7.10 3.29 -8.30
CA LEU A 166 6.55 3.92 -7.10
C LEU A 166 7.65 4.11 -6.04
N SER A 167 8.17 5.33 -5.90
CA SER A 167 9.24 5.64 -4.96
C SER A 167 8.72 5.97 -3.56
N LEU A 168 9.62 5.93 -2.56
CA LEU A 168 9.31 6.39 -1.21
C LEU A 168 8.95 7.88 -1.19
N GLU A 169 9.62 8.69 -2.02
CA GLU A 169 9.38 10.12 -2.16
C GLU A 169 7.96 10.41 -2.67
N ASP A 170 7.50 9.66 -3.68
CA ASP A 170 6.13 9.78 -4.21
C ASP A 170 5.09 9.48 -3.12
N ILE A 171 5.32 8.41 -2.34
CA ILE A 171 4.42 7.99 -1.26
C ILE A 171 4.43 9.02 -0.13
N GLY A 172 5.61 9.43 0.35
CA GLY A 172 5.77 10.39 1.43
C GLY A 172 5.16 11.74 1.07
N SER A 173 5.40 12.23 -0.15
CA SER A 173 4.81 13.47 -0.66
C SER A 173 3.28 13.39 -0.73
N ALA A 174 2.73 12.26 -1.18
CA ALA A 174 1.29 12.04 -1.23
C ALA A 174 0.67 12.03 0.18
N PHE A 175 1.28 11.29 1.12
CA PHE A 175 0.76 11.21 2.49
C PHE A 175 0.86 12.54 3.21
N TYR A 176 2.01 13.22 3.14
CA TYR A 176 2.22 14.50 3.82
C TYR A 176 1.21 15.55 3.38
N ARG A 177 1.03 15.73 2.06
CA ARG A 177 0.06 16.67 1.50
C ARG A 177 -1.36 16.40 2.01
N CYS A 178 -1.83 15.15 1.99
CA CYS A 178 -3.21 14.84 2.39
C CYS A 178 -3.46 14.95 3.91
N TYR A 179 -2.47 14.71 4.76
CA TYR A 179 -2.62 14.83 6.22
C TYR A 179 -2.39 16.25 6.77
N TYR A 180 -1.67 17.10 6.04
CA TYR A 180 -1.29 18.44 6.52
C TYR A 180 -1.89 19.60 5.73
N ASN A 181 -2.33 19.41 4.48
CA ASN A 181 -2.86 20.51 3.64
C ASN A 181 -4.40 20.46 3.45
N GLN A 182 -5.15 19.98 4.45
CA GLN A 182 -6.62 19.82 4.36
C GLN A 182 -7.40 21.14 4.19
N ASP A 183 -6.80 22.30 4.45
CA ASP A 183 -7.44 23.63 4.35
C ASP A 183 -7.43 24.23 2.94
N ASN A 184 -6.62 23.71 2.02
CA ASN A 184 -6.75 24.05 0.61
C ASN A 184 -7.71 23.04 0.00
N GLN A 185 -8.90 23.52 -0.39
CA GLN A 185 -9.88 22.77 -1.17
C GLN A 185 -9.15 21.86 -2.15
N ILE A 186 -9.36 20.55 -2.02
CA ILE A 186 -8.88 19.55 -2.98
C ILE A 186 -9.41 20.03 -4.32
N VAL A 187 -8.57 20.71 -5.10
CA VAL A 187 -8.95 21.29 -6.38
C VAL A 187 -9.37 20.11 -7.25
N GLU A 188 -10.49 20.21 -7.97
CA GLU A 188 -11.01 19.12 -8.80
C GLU A 188 -9.96 18.60 -9.82
N ASP A 189 -8.95 19.42 -10.15
CA ASP A 189 -7.78 19.08 -10.97
C ASP A 189 -6.74 18.16 -10.27
N GLU A 190 -6.82 17.95 -8.95
CA GLU A 190 -5.90 17.12 -8.16
C GLU A 190 -6.27 15.63 -8.12
N GLN A 191 -7.33 15.20 -8.82
CA GLN A 191 -7.76 13.78 -8.92
C GLN A 191 -6.65 12.82 -9.43
N GLY A 192 -5.46 13.30 -9.81
CA GLY A 192 -4.29 12.49 -10.18
C GLY A 192 -3.13 12.46 -9.17
N SER A 193 -3.13 13.26 -8.11
CA SER A 193 -1.88 13.72 -7.46
C SER A 193 -1.43 12.98 -6.18
N GLY A 194 -2.08 11.87 -5.77
CA GLY A 194 -1.66 11.09 -4.58
C GLY A 194 -2.74 10.83 -3.52
N LEU A 195 -3.93 11.40 -3.69
CA LEU A 195 -5.09 11.15 -2.80
C LEU A 195 -5.39 9.64 -2.66
N GLY A 196 -5.27 8.89 -3.76
CA GLY A 196 -5.50 7.45 -3.78
C GLY A 196 -4.62 6.67 -2.80
N LEU A 197 -3.31 6.92 -2.81
CA LEU A 197 -2.38 6.26 -1.90
C LEU A 197 -2.68 6.62 -0.44
N TYR A 198 -3.00 7.89 -0.17
CA TYR A 198 -3.43 8.33 1.15
C TYR A 198 -4.67 7.58 1.62
N MET A 199 -5.71 7.47 0.78
CA MET A 199 -6.95 6.75 1.12
C MET A 199 -6.66 5.28 1.41
N VAL A 200 -5.82 4.62 0.61
CA VAL A 200 -5.41 3.24 0.89
C VAL A 200 -4.73 3.17 2.25
N PHE A 201 -3.73 4.03 2.51
CA PHE A 201 -3.01 4.03 3.77
C PHE A 201 -3.93 4.28 4.96
N ASP A 202 -4.90 5.18 4.86
CA ASP A 202 -5.88 5.48 5.92
C ASP A 202 -6.83 4.29 6.20
N LEU A 203 -7.21 3.54 5.17
CA LEU A 203 -8.16 2.44 5.31
C LEU A 203 -7.55 1.12 5.82
N VAL A 204 -6.26 0.89 5.57
CA VAL A 204 -5.56 -0.36 5.90
C VAL A 204 -4.88 -0.33 7.27
N THR A 205 -4.64 -1.51 7.81
CA THR A 205 -3.86 -1.72 9.05
C THR A 205 -2.37 -1.88 8.72
N HIS A 206 -2.03 -2.66 7.70
CA HIS A 206 -0.63 -2.78 7.26
C HIS A 206 -0.53 -2.44 5.78
N PHE A 207 0.46 -1.60 5.46
CA PHE A 207 0.78 -1.15 4.11
C PHE A 207 2.24 -1.50 3.82
N ARG A 208 2.49 -2.30 2.79
CA ARG A 208 3.83 -2.72 2.40
C ARG A 208 4.06 -2.46 0.93
N VAL A 209 5.23 -1.95 0.58
CA VAL A 209 5.69 -1.77 -0.79
C VAL A 209 7.02 -2.50 -0.95
N ASP A 210 7.11 -3.39 -1.93
CA ASP A 210 8.39 -3.92 -2.42
C ASP A 210 8.64 -3.35 -3.81
N LEU A 211 9.60 -2.44 -3.90
CA LEU A 211 10.02 -1.80 -5.14
C LEU A 211 11.23 -2.54 -5.72
N TYR A 212 11.11 -3.03 -6.94
CA TYR A 212 12.23 -3.48 -7.78
C TYR A 212 12.41 -2.44 -8.89
N PRO A 213 13.36 -1.49 -8.76
CA PRO A 213 13.46 -0.34 -9.65
C PRO A 213 13.50 -0.74 -11.13
N GLY A 214 12.60 -0.16 -11.92
CA GLY A 214 12.49 -0.40 -13.37
C GLY A 214 12.03 -1.81 -13.76
N LYS A 215 11.56 -2.63 -12.80
CA LYS A 215 11.13 -4.01 -13.05
C LYS A 215 9.71 -4.30 -12.58
N ARG A 216 9.38 -3.92 -11.34
CA ARG A 216 8.05 -4.11 -10.74
C ARG A 216 7.91 -3.40 -9.41
N THR A 217 6.71 -2.99 -9.07
CA THR A 217 6.30 -2.65 -7.69
C THR A 217 5.27 -3.66 -7.22
N VAL A 218 5.40 -4.13 -5.98
CA VAL A 218 4.33 -4.89 -5.30
C VAL A 218 3.82 -4.05 -4.14
N VAL A 219 2.55 -3.66 -4.17
CA VAL A 219 1.87 -3.04 -3.02
C VAL A 219 0.97 -4.07 -2.36
N SER A 220 1.25 -4.40 -1.10
CA SER A 220 0.53 -5.37 -0.28
C SER A 220 -0.14 -4.66 0.90
N CYS A 221 -1.39 -5.01 1.16
CA CYS A 221 -2.24 -4.37 2.14
C CYS A 221 -2.95 -5.42 3.02
N TRP A 222 -3.06 -5.12 4.31
CA TRP A 222 -3.87 -5.87 5.26
C TRP A 222 -4.93 -4.98 5.89
N ILE A 223 -6.18 -5.42 5.84
CA ILE A 223 -7.29 -4.80 6.56
C ILE A 223 -7.66 -5.72 7.72
N ALA A 224 -7.31 -5.34 8.94
CA ALA A 224 -7.59 -6.16 10.11
C ALA A 224 -9.10 -6.31 10.38
N GLY A 225 -9.46 -7.48 10.87
CA GLY A 225 -10.78 -7.82 11.38
C GLY A 225 -11.17 -6.94 12.57
N ARG A 226 -12.48 -6.74 12.82
CA ARG A 226 -12.99 -5.79 13.84
C ARG A 226 -12.47 -6.07 15.25
N ARG A 227 -12.09 -7.32 15.55
CA ARG A 227 -11.56 -7.73 16.85
C ARG A 227 -10.10 -7.32 17.07
N ILE A 228 -9.36 -7.12 15.98
CA ILE A 228 -7.93 -6.82 15.96
C ILE A 228 -7.68 -5.35 15.60
N ALA A 229 -8.56 -4.78 14.76
CA ALA A 229 -8.45 -3.41 14.31
C ALA A 229 -8.47 -2.41 15.48
N HIS A 230 -7.38 -1.65 15.60
CA HIS A 230 -7.29 -0.51 16.50
C HIS A 230 -6.67 0.65 15.72
N PRO A 231 -7.20 1.89 15.79
CA PRO A 231 -6.71 3.02 14.99
C PRO A 231 -5.21 3.32 15.20
N SER A 232 -4.71 3.07 16.40
CA SER A 232 -3.29 3.24 16.75
C SER A 232 -2.42 2.02 16.46
N ILE A 233 -2.97 0.94 15.91
CA ILE A 233 -2.21 -0.23 15.50
C ILE A 233 -2.15 -0.25 13.98
N PHE A 234 -1.00 0.08 13.41
CA PHE A 234 -0.78 0.02 11.97
C PHE A 234 0.71 -0.08 11.64
N SER A 235 1.02 -0.44 10.39
CA SER A 235 2.39 -0.32 9.89
C SER A 235 2.48 0.14 8.44
N PHE A 236 3.60 0.79 8.14
CA PHE A 236 4.07 1.12 6.80
C PHE A 236 5.46 0.52 6.61
N ASN A 237 5.67 -0.21 5.51
CA ASN A 237 6.96 -0.81 5.22
C ASN A 237 7.30 -0.63 3.73
N PHE A 238 8.42 0.03 3.45
CA PHE A 238 8.93 0.22 2.11
C PHE A 238 10.27 -0.49 1.95
N PHE A 239 10.34 -1.44 1.04
CA PHE A 239 11.56 -2.17 0.73
C PHE A 239 12.02 -1.86 -0.69
N LYS A 240 13.20 -1.28 -0.84
CA LYS A 240 13.88 -1.17 -2.14
C LYS A 240 14.72 -2.44 -2.36
N ARG A 241 14.35 -3.25 -3.36
CA ARG A 241 14.94 -4.57 -3.64
C ARG A 241 15.86 -4.51 -4.85
N GLY A 242 17.01 -5.19 -4.75
CA GLY A 242 17.91 -5.42 -5.89
C GLY A 242 18.69 -4.19 -6.35
N ALA A 243 19.08 -3.33 -5.41
CA ALA A 243 20.16 -2.37 -5.64
C ALA A 243 21.52 -3.08 -5.67
#